data_AF-A0A651GVG3-F1
#
_entry.id   AF-A0A651GVG3-F1
#
_cell.length_a   1.000
_cell.length_b   1.000
_cell.length_c   1.000
_cell.angle_alpha   90.00
_cell.angle_beta   90.00
_cell.angle_gamma   90.00
#
_symmetry.space_group_name_H-M   'P 1'
#
loop_
_entity.id
_entity.type
_entity.pdbx_description
1 polymer ?
#
loop_
_entity_poly.entity_id
_entity_poly.type
_entity_poly.pdbx_seq_one_letter_code
_entity_poly.pdbx_strand_id
1 'polypeptide(L)'
;MPGEPDPLSVLARRVLLDGLEALSPHIEALIFVGAQAVYEHTGASTLAVAELTTDADVAVAPEHLAEAPEIAQLLLSRDFEFQGDPGKWMTADKVQFDLLVPEGVAGVGRRGARLAGHGKRAARQAKGLEGALVDNEVRELGALDPTDPRRFRVAVAGPTALLVAKVHKIAERVEVPDRLVDRDALDILRLRRAVPTDGLAMGLARLRTTEVSRTVTTEAIELGRELLADTNAAGVAMAVRAAGPAGDGEAIAASVVALWGDLVRTL
;
A
#
# COMPACT_ATOMS: atom_id res chain seq x y z
N MET A 1 -22.04 -8.23 -14.41
CA MET A 1 -21.26 -9.47 -14.65
C MET A 1 -20.34 -9.67 -13.45
N PRO A 2 -20.07 -10.89 -12.96
CA PRO A 2 -18.92 -11.05 -12.08
C PRO A 2 -17.68 -10.64 -12.88
N GLY A 3 -16.98 -9.59 -12.47
CA GLY A 3 -15.71 -9.17 -13.10
C GLY A 3 -15.65 -7.76 -13.71
N GLU A 4 -16.69 -6.92 -13.62
CA GLU A 4 -16.53 -5.47 -13.92
C GLU A 4 -15.98 -4.73 -12.68
N PRO A 5 -14.95 -3.88 -12.83
CA PRO A 5 -14.40 -3.13 -11.70
C PRO A 5 -15.44 -2.20 -11.08
N ASP A 6 -15.42 -2.08 -9.75
CA ASP A 6 -16.31 -1.17 -9.03
C ASP A 6 -16.07 0.29 -9.49
N PRO A 7 -17.12 1.11 -9.72
CA PRO A 7 -16.97 2.49 -10.19
C PRO A 7 -16.07 3.38 -9.32
N LEU A 8 -16.04 3.17 -7.99
CA LEU A 8 -15.14 3.92 -7.11
C LEU A 8 -13.69 3.49 -7.30
N SER A 9 -13.46 2.20 -7.57
CA SER A 9 -12.10 1.70 -7.90
C SER A 9 -11.64 2.19 -9.27
N VAL A 10 -12.55 2.29 -10.26
CA VAL A 10 -12.25 2.92 -11.55
C VAL A 10 -11.87 4.39 -11.36
N LEU A 11 -12.61 5.12 -10.54
CA LEU A 11 -12.33 6.51 -10.24
C LEU A 11 -11.01 6.69 -9.47
N ALA A 12 -10.75 5.86 -8.45
CA ALA A 12 -9.49 5.87 -7.71
C ALA A 12 -8.29 5.53 -8.61
N ARG A 13 -8.45 4.60 -9.56
CA ARG A 13 -7.43 4.33 -10.58
C ARG A 13 -7.21 5.54 -11.48
N ARG A 14 -8.27 6.20 -11.94
CA ARG A 14 -8.16 7.40 -12.77
C ARG A 14 -7.33 8.48 -12.08
N VAL A 15 -7.60 8.73 -10.80
CA VAL A 15 -6.88 9.71 -9.98
C VAL A 15 -5.42 9.32 -9.75
N LEU A 16 -5.12 8.02 -9.56
CA LEU A 16 -3.74 7.55 -9.57
C LEU A 16 -3.04 7.91 -10.89
N LEU A 17 -3.68 7.66 -12.03
CA LEU A 17 -3.11 7.97 -13.34
C LEU A 17 -2.93 9.48 -13.54
N ASP A 18 -3.87 10.32 -13.07
CA ASP A 18 -3.74 11.78 -13.08
C ASP A 18 -2.52 12.22 -12.27
N GLY A 19 -2.30 11.62 -11.10
CA GLY A 19 -1.14 11.87 -10.25
C GLY A 19 0.17 11.41 -10.89
N LEU A 20 0.22 10.21 -11.50
CA LEU A 20 1.39 9.72 -12.22
C LEU A 20 1.73 10.59 -13.44
N GLU A 21 0.71 11.10 -14.13
CA GLU A 21 0.90 12.00 -15.26
C GLU A 21 1.47 13.35 -14.81
N ALA A 22 0.91 13.92 -13.73
CA ALA A 22 1.42 15.14 -13.11
C ALA A 22 2.89 14.98 -12.68
N LEU A 23 3.20 13.85 -12.04
CA LEU A 23 4.50 13.53 -11.48
C LEU A 23 5.43 12.80 -12.46
N SER A 24 5.11 12.79 -13.74
CA SER A 24 5.95 12.15 -14.77
C SER A 24 7.42 12.62 -14.79
N PRO A 25 7.77 13.89 -14.45
CA PRO A 25 9.18 14.28 -14.31
C PRO A 25 9.94 13.52 -13.20
N HIS A 26 9.21 12.92 -12.26
CA HIS A 26 9.73 12.20 -11.10
C HIS A 26 9.41 10.71 -11.12
N ILE A 27 8.97 10.16 -12.26
CA ILE A 27 8.41 8.80 -12.35
C ILE A 27 9.37 7.72 -11.82
N GLU A 28 10.68 7.90 -11.97
CA GLU A 28 11.71 6.98 -11.49
C GLU A 28 11.80 6.94 -9.95
N ALA A 29 11.30 7.97 -9.26
CA ALA A 29 11.21 8.03 -7.82
C ALA A 29 9.89 7.50 -7.26
N LEU A 30 8.91 7.15 -8.12
CA LEU A 30 7.58 6.75 -7.68
C LEU A 30 7.45 5.23 -7.64
N ILE A 31 6.93 4.74 -6.52
CA ILE A 31 6.61 3.33 -6.32
C ILE A 31 5.13 3.23 -5.95
N PHE A 32 4.37 2.54 -6.78
CA PHE A 32 2.96 2.30 -6.55
C PHE A 32 2.74 1.32 -5.40
N VAL A 33 1.95 1.73 -4.40
CA VAL A 33 1.72 0.99 -3.14
C VAL A 33 0.22 0.95 -2.79
N GLY A 34 -0.11 0.57 -1.56
CA GLY A 34 -1.48 0.59 -1.06
C GLY A 34 -2.33 -0.60 -1.54
N ALA A 35 -3.64 -0.48 -1.39
CA ALA A 35 -4.58 -1.56 -1.73
C ALA A 35 -4.59 -1.87 -3.23
N GLN A 36 -4.55 -0.85 -4.09
CA GLN A 36 -4.53 -1.08 -5.53
C GLN A 36 -3.26 -1.86 -5.97
N ALA A 37 -2.10 -1.62 -5.36
CA ALA A 37 -0.89 -2.41 -5.63
C ALA A 37 -1.01 -3.87 -5.16
N VAL A 38 -1.75 -4.15 -4.08
CA VAL A 38 -2.08 -5.53 -3.68
C VAL A 38 -2.87 -6.22 -4.79
N TYR A 39 -3.85 -5.52 -5.38
CA TYR A 39 -4.72 -6.08 -6.42
C TYR A 39 -3.95 -6.42 -7.72
N GLU A 40 -2.88 -5.69 -8.03
CA GLU A 40 -1.97 -6.04 -9.13
C GLU A 40 -1.28 -7.41 -8.95
N HIS A 41 -1.12 -7.89 -7.72
CA HIS A 41 -0.52 -9.20 -7.44
C HIS A 41 -1.55 -10.30 -7.22
N THR A 42 -2.78 -9.94 -6.86
CA THR A 42 -3.81 -10.94 -6.51
C THR A 42 -4.72 -11.30 -7.68
N GLY A 43 -4.74 -10.48 -8.73
CA GLY A 43 -5.69 -10.60 -9.84
C GLY A 43 -7.13 -10.61 -9.34
N ALA A 44 -8.06 -11.13 -10.14
CA ALA A 44 -9.41 -11.45 -9.66
C ALA A 44 -9.34 -12.61 -8.65
N SER A 45 -8.94 -12.31 -7.43
CA SER A 45 -8.71 -13.31 -6.38
C SER A 45 -10.01 -14.02 -5.98
N THR A 46 -9.86 -15.22 -5.41
CA THR A 46 -10.95 -16.15 -5.07
C THR A 46 -11.80 -15.76 -3.87
N LEU A 47 -11.55 -14.60 -3.26
CA LEU A 47 -12.40 -14.10 -2.18
C LEU A 47 -13.72 -13.59 -2.76
N ALA A 48 -14.84 -14.01 -2.16
CA ALA A 48 -16.18 -13.51 -2.51
C ALA A 48 -16.40 -12.02 -2.14
N VAL A 49 -15.34 -11.31 -1.75
CA VAL A 49 -15.35 -9.92 -1.34
C VAL A 49 -14.68 -9.11 -2.44
N ALA A 50 -15.38 -8.10 -2.96
CA ALA A 50 -14.86 -7.25 -4.03
C ALA A 50 -13.59 -6.49 -3.61
N GLU A 51 -12.72 -6.26 -4.59
CA GLU A 51 -11.55 -5.39 -4.46
C GLU A 51 -12.04 -3.95 -4.58
N LEU A 52 -12.08 -3.25 -3.44
CA LEU A 52 -12.63 -1.90 -3.35
C LEU A 52 -11.65 -0.98 -2.65
N THR A 53 -11.24 0.05 -3.37
CA THR A 53 -10.43 1.14 -2.83
C THR A 53 -10.87 2.47 -3.42
N THR A 54 -10.92 3.48 -2.57
CA THR A 54 -11.31 4.85 -2.92
C THR A 54 -10.13 5.79 -3.02
N ASP A 55 -8.94 5.29 -2.69
CA ASP A 55 -7.74 6.10 -2.54
C ASP A 55 -6.64 5.57 -3.46
N ALA A 56 -5.70 6.45 -3.79
CA ALA A 56 -4.50 6.16 -4.57
C ALA A 56 -3.26 6.45 -3.72
N ASP A 57 -2.39 5.46 -3.55
CA ASP A 57 -1.19 5.59 -2.72
C ASP A 57 0.08 5.42 -3.56
N VAL A 58 1.02 6.34 -3.41
CA VAL A 58 2.34 6.29 -4.05
C VAL A 58 3.41 6.57 -3.00
N ALA A 59 4.38 5.67 -2.91
CA ALA A 59 5.61 5.89 -2.16
C ALA A 59 6.63 6.63 -3.03
N VAL A 60 7.39 7.53 -2.43
CA VAL A 60 8.48 8.26 -3.06
C VAL A 60 9.80 7.74 -2.53
N ALA A 61 10.71 7.35 -3.43
CA ALA A 61 12.09 7.00 -3.17
C ALA A 61 12.97 8.27 -3.28
N PRO A 62 13.38 8.89 -2.15
CA PRO A 62 14.05 10.19 -2.20
C PRO A 62 15.40 10.16 -2.93
N GLU A 63 16.05 9.00 -2.99
CA GLU A 63 17.32 8.79 -3.69
C GLU A 63 17.25 8.97 -5.21
N HIS A 64 16.05 8.82 -5.79
CA HIS A 64 15.80 8.98 -7.23
C HIS A 64 15.02 10.26 -7.55
N LEU A 65 14.70 11.06 -6.54
CA LEU A 65 13.87 12.24 -6.69
C LEU A 65 14.70 13.46 -7.08
N ALA A 66 14.37 14.08 -8.21
CA ALA A 66 15.01 15.31 -8.64
C ALA A 66 14.49 16.52 -7.84
N GLU A 67 15.36 17.49 -7.56
CA GLU A 67 14.96 18.70 -6.79
C GLU A 67 13.89 19.55 -7.49
N ALA A 68 13.83 19.50 -8.82
CA ALA A 68 12.88 20.25 -9.63
C ALA A 68 12.34 19.38 -10.77
N PRO A 69 11.09 19.62 -11.22
CA PRO A 69 10.13 20.63 -10.72
C PRO A 69 9.52 20.29 -9.36
N GLU A 70 8.92 21.26 -8.66
CA GLU A 70 8.32 21.02 -7.34
C GLU A 70 7.06 20.14 -7.44
N ILE A 71 6.99 19.06 -6.64
CA ILE A 71 5.83 18.15 -6.57
C ILE A 71 4.50 18.89 -6.39
N ALA A 72 4.45 19.85 -5.47
CA ALA A 72 3.23 20.61 -5.20
C ALA A 72 2.75 21.40 -6.42
N GLN A 73 3.67 21.97 -7.20
CA GLN A 73 3.33 22.72 -8.41
C GLN A 73 2.78 21.80 -9.49
N LEU A 74 3.39 20.62 -9.66
CA LEU A 74 2.92 19.62 -10.61
C LEU A 74 1.50 19.15 -10.27
N LEU A 75 1.22 18.81 -9.01
CA LEU A 75 -0.10 18.35 -8.58
C LEU A 75 -1.16 19.45 -8.72
N LEU A 76 -0.85 20.68 -8.31
CA LEU A 76 -1.75 21.84 -8.49
C LEU A 76 -2.06 22.09 -9.97
N SER A 77 -1.11 21.84 -10.88
CA SER A 77 -1.33 21.98 -12.34
C SER A 77 -2.29 20.94 -12.92
N ARG A 78 -2.64 19.90 -12.15
CA ARG A 78 -3.59 18.83 -12.48
C ARG A 78 -4.79 18.81 -11.54
N ASP A 79 -5.18 19.97 -11.02
CA ASP A 79 -6.40 20.16 -10.21
C ASP A 79 -6.44 19.35 -8.89
N PHE A 80 -5.27 18.94 -8.38
CA PHE A 80 -5.17 18.40 -7.03
C PHE A 80 -5.08 19.53 -6.00
N GLU A 81 -5.85 19.37 -4.91
CA GLU A 81 -5.86 20.30 -3.78
C GLU A 81 -5.25 19.66 -2.53
N PHE A 82 -4.48 20.45 -1.78
CA PHE A 82 -3.89 20.04 -0.50
C PHE A 82 -4.94 19.96 0.62
N GLN A 83 -5.02 18.83 1.34
CA GLN A 83 -6.04 18.58 2.37
C GLN A 83 -5.60 18.87 3.81
N GLY A 84 -4.69 19.82 4.03
CA GLY A 84 -4.28 20.25 5.38
C GLY A 84 -3.25 19.33 6.07
N ASP A 85 -3.24 18.04 5.75
CA ASP A 85 -2.24 17.07 6.20
C ASP A 85 -1.17 16.82 5.12
N PRO A 86 0.14 16.80 5.47
CA PRO A 86 1.21 16.50 4.51
C PRO A 86 0.93 15.23 3.70
N GLY A 87 1.28 15.27 2.42
CA GLY A 87 1.13 14.14 1.50
C GLY A 87 -0.29 13.79 1.09
N LYS A 88 -1.32 14.41 1.68
CA LYS A 88 -2.71 14.18 1.28
C LYS A 88 -3.14 15.20 0.24
N TRP A 89 -3.33 14.72 -0.97
CA TRP A 89 -3.85 15.48 -2.10
C TRP A 89 -5.22 14.94 -2.47
N MET A 90 -6.08 15.76 -3.03
CA MET A 90 -7.44 15.35 -3.35
C MET A 90 -7.92 16.05 -4.63
N THR A 91 -8.62 15.31 -5.47
CA THR A 91 -9.27 15.86 -6.66
C THR A 91 -10.62 16.50 -6.31
N ALA A 92 -11.21 17.24 -7.25
CA ALA A 92 -12.55 17.82 -7.08
C ALA A 92 -13.62 16.76 -6.73
N ASP A 93 -13.47 15.55 -7.26
CA ASP A 93 -14.34 14.39 -7.03
C ASP A 93 -14.15 13.73 -5.65
N LYS A 94 -13.36 14.34 -4.75
CA LYS A 94 -13.14 13.90 -3.36
C LYS A 94 -12.43 12.56 -3.22
N VAL A 95 -11.56 12.25 -4.18
CA VAL A 95 -10.72 11.05 -4.21
C VAL A 95 -9.33 11.42 -3.71
N GLN A 96 -8.82 10.69 -2.71
CA GLN A 96 -7.53 10.97 -2.10
C GLN A 96 -6.38 10.38 -2.93
N PHE A 97 -5.31 11.16 -3.08
CA PHE A 97 -4.02 10.77 -3.61
C PHE A 97 -2.95 11.03 -2.55
N ASP A 98 -2.42 9.95 -1.99
CA ASP A 98 -1.45 9.96 -0.91
C ASP A 98 -0.03 9.81 -1.45
N LEU A 99 0.81 10.81 -1.17
CA LEU A 99 2.26 10.75 -1.36
C LEU A 99 2.95 10.43 -0.04
N LEU A 100 3.54 9.25 0.00
CA LEU A 100 4.15 8.66 1.18
C LEU A 100 5.68 8.56 0.99
N VAL A 101 6.45 8.68 2.06
CA VAL A 101 7.89 8.47 2.06
C VAL A 101 8.21 7.51 3.19
N PRO A 102 8.96 6.41 2.96
CA PRO A 102 9.37 5.53 4.04
C PRO A 102 10.09 6.32 5.14
N GLU A 103 9.70 6.09 6.40
CA GLU A 103 10.15 6.89 7.53
C GLU A 103 11.67 6.91 7.65
N GLY A 104 12.31 5.76 7.41
CA GLY A 104 13.78 5.60 7.45
C GLY A 104 14.56 6.52 6.48
N VAL A 105 13.91 7.05 5.43
CA VAL A 105 14.54 7.94 4.43
C VAL A 105 13.82 9.29 4.29
N ALA A 106 12.83 9.58 5.13
CA ALA A 106 12.01 10.79 4.99
C ALA A 106 12.63 12.07 5.61
N GLY A 107 13.80 11.94 6.23
CA GLY A 107 14.49 13.04 6.93
C GLY A 107 13.81 13.48 8.23
N VAL A 108 14.45 14.42 8.94
CA VAL A 108 14.05 14.83 10.30
C VAL A 108 12.66 15.49 10.31
N GLY A 109 11.75 14.96 11.12
CA GLY A 109 10.38 15.47 11.27
C GLY A 109 9.45 14.50 12.00
N ARG A 110 8.16 14.83 12.05
CA ARG A 110 7.12 13.98 12.65
C ARG A 110 6.02 13.51 11.68
N ARG A 111 5.77 14.27 10.61
CA ARG A 111 4.64 14.00 9.68
C ARG A 111 5.01 14.26 8.23
N GLY A 112 5.49 15.46 7.91
CA GLY A 112 5.94 15.79 6.55
C GLY A 112 7.37 15.33 6.28
N ALA A 113 7.61 14.76 5.10
CA ALA A 113 8.95 14.41 4.64
C ALA A 113 9.81 15.65 4.35
N ARG A 114 11.13 15.47 4.32
CA ARG A 114 12.12 16.48 3.93
C ARG A 114 12.78 16.00 2.66
N LEU A 115 12.25 16.49 1.55
CA LEU A 115 12.72 16.17 0.21
C LEU A 115 13.36 17.43 -0.38
N ALA A 116 14.59 17.32 -0.89
CA ALA A 116 15.30 18.45 -1.46
C ALA A 116 14.49 19.07 -2.61
N GLY A 117 14.40 20.40 -2.68
CA GLY A 117 13.62 21.09 -3.71
C GLY A 117 12.09 20.99 -3.58
N HIS A 118 11.56 20.35 -2.54
CA HIS A 118 10.11 20.21 -2.36
C HIS A 118 9.61 20.69 -0.99
N GLY A 119 8.45 21.35 -0.98
CA GLY A 119 7.82 21.80 0.25
C GLY A 119 7.52 20.64 1.22
N LYS A 120 7.65 20.90 2.53
CA LYS A 120 7.40 19.92 3.62
C LYS A 120 5.98 19.34 3.69
N ARG A 121 5.06 19.82 2.83
CA ARG A 121 3.68 19.36 2.71
C ARG A 121 3.50 18.38 1.54
N ALA A 122 4.49 18.27 0.65
CA ALA A 122 4.42 17.48 -0.57
C ALA A 122 4.12 16.00 -0.32
N ALA A 123 4.82 15.42 0.65
CA ALA A 123 4.68 14.01 1.03
C ALA A 123 4.74 13.85 2.55
N ARG A 124 4.21 12.74 3.06
CA ARG A 124 4.24 12.37 4.49
C ARG A 124 5.12 11.16 4.74
N GLN A 125 5.67 11.11 5.95
CA GLN A 125 6.39 9.93 6.43
C GLN A 125 5.39 8.79 6.68
N ALA A 126 5.79 7.56 6.39
CA ALA A 126 5.01 6.36 6.62
C ALA A 126 5.93 5.18 6.95
N LYS A 127 5.80 4.67 8.17
CA LYS A 127 6.51 3.48 8.64
C LYS A 127 5.99 2.22 7.93
N GLY A 128 6.87 1.27 7.65
CA GLY A 128 6.55 -0.01 7.04
C GLY A 128 6.59 -0.01 5.51
N LEU A 129 6.85 1.15 4.87
CA LEU A 129 7.03 1.26 3.42
C LEU A 129 8.48 1.06 2.96
N GLU A 130 9.44 0.90 3.86
CA GLU A 130 10.86 0.79 3.52
C GLU A 130 11.12 -0.43 2.64
N GLY A 131 10.35 -1.51 2.82
CA GLY A 131 10.41 -2.68 1.96
C GLY A 131 10.12 -2.35 0.50
N ALA A 132 9.29 -1.34 0.20
CA ALA A 132 8.94 -0.95 -1.17
C ALA A 132 10.15 -0.41 -1.94
N LEU A 133 11.16 0.14 -1.26
CA LEU A 133 12.43 0.57 -1.89
C LEU A 133 13.28 -0.62 -2.38
N VAL A 134 13.04 -1.83 -1.86
CA VAL A 134 13.88 -3.02 -2.07
C VAL A 134 13.14 -4.13 -2.84
N ASP A 135 11.85 -4.26 -2.58
CA ASP A 135 10.95 -5.21 -3.24
C ASP A 135 9.96 -4.40 -4.06
N ASN A 136 10.35 -4.11 -5.31
CA ASN A 136 9.51 -3.50 -6.32
C ASN A 136 9.97 -3.95 -7.72
N GLU A 137 9.10 -3.77 -8.70
CA GLU A 137 9.38 -4.06 -10.09
C GLU A 137 8.70 -3.00 -10.98
N VAL A 138 9.40 -2.52 -12.02
CA VAL A 138 8.79 -1.63 -13.02
C VAL A 138 7.79 -2.42 -13.85
N ARG A 139 6.52 -2.04 -13.77
CA ARG A 139 5.41 -2.64 -14.52
C ARG A 139 4.68 -1.59 -15.32
N GLU A 140 3.99 -2.03 -16.36
CA GLU A 140 3.03 -1.18 -17.05
C GLU A 140 1.71 -1.17 -16.28
N LEU A 141 1.29 0.02 -15.87
CA LEU A 141 0.04 0.26 -15.17
C LEU A 141 -0.93 1.00 -16.07
N GLY A 142 -2.16 0.50 -16.15
CA GLY A 142 -3.21 1.10 -16.97
C GLY A 142 -4.49 1.46 -16.24
N ALA A 143 -5.39 2.09 -16.96
CA ALA A 143 -6.73 2.39 -16.47
C ALA A 143 -7.56 1.12 -16.33
N LEU A 144 -8.46 1.13 -15.34
CA LEU A 144 -9.52 0.13 -15.21
C LEU A 144 -10.71 0.43 -16.15
N ASP A 145 -10.87 1.70 -16.54
CA ASP A 145 -11.83 2.11 -17.56
C ASP A 145 -11.30 1.71 -18.95
N PRO A 146 -12.00 0.84 -19.71
CA PRO A 146 -11.54 0.40 -21.02
C PRO A 146 -11.49 1.54 -22.05
N THR A 147 -12.13 2.67 -21.78
CA THR A 147 -12.11 3.86 -22.66
C THR A 147 -10.95 4.81 -22.37
N ASP A 148 -10.24 4.63 -21.25
CA ASP A 148 -9.07 5.43 -20.89
C ASP A 148 -7.77 4.74 -21.38
N PRO A 149 -7.09 5.30 -22.40
CA PRO A 149 -5.94 4.65 -23.04
C PRO A 149 -4.64 4.83 -22.26
N ARG A 150 -4.62 5.61 -21.16
CA ARG A 150 -3.38 5.98 -20.48
C ARG A 150 -2.69 4.78 -19.87
N ARG A 151 -1.38 4.69 -20.05
CA ARG A 151 -0.49 3.66 -19.51
C ARG A 151 0.79 4.30 -19.02
N PHE A 152 1.30 3.85 -17.88
CA PHE A 152 2.55 4.33 -17.29
C PHE A 152 3.45 3.17 -16.93
N ARG A 153 4.75 3.30 -17.19
CA ARG A 153 5.77 2.39 -16.64
C ARG A 153 6.25 2.98 -15.31
N VAL A 154 5.89 2.33 -14.21
CA VAL A 154 6.21 2.79 -12.86
C VAL A 154 6.59 1.59 -12.00
N ALA A 155 7.43 1.79 -10.99
CA ALA A 155 7.70 0.74 -10.01
C ALA A 155 6.42 0.39 -9.26
N VAL A 156 6.14 -0.88 -9.08
CA VAL A 156 5.04 -1.40 -8.26
C VAL A 156 5.67 -2.18 -7.12
N ALA A 157 5.29 -1.85 -5.88
CA ALA A 157 5.81 -2.55 -4.71
C ALA A 157 5.48 -4.04 -4.78
N GLY A 158 6.47 -4.87 -4.50
CA GLY A 158 6.34 -6.32 -4.47
C GLY A 158 5.50 -6.79 -3.29
N PRO A 159 5.03 -8.05 -3.35
CA PRO A 159 4.08 -8.58 -2.38
C PRO A 159 4.68 -8.69 -0.97
N THR A 160 6.00 -8.84 -0.83
CA THR A 160 6.65 -8.88 0.48
C THR A 160 6.69 -7.49 1.11
N ALA A 161 7.04 -6.45 0.34
CA ALA A 161 6.95 -5.07 0.81
C ALA A 161 5.53 -4.70 1.24
N LEU A 162 4.54 -5.04 0.42
CA LEU A 162 3.14 -4.78 0.72
C LEU A 162 2.71 -5.52 1.99
N LEU A 163 3.08 -6.79 2.17
CA LEU A 163 2.77 -7.54 3.40
C LEU A 163 3.32 -6.83 4.65
N VAL A 164 4.59 -6.40 4.64
CA VAL A 164 5.21 -5.64 5.75
C VAL A 164 4.43 -4.36 6.03
N ALA A 165 4.12 -3.58 4.99
CA ALA A 165 3.37 -2.34 5.12
C ALA A 165 1.97 -2.54 5.73
N LYS A 166 1.26 -3.60 5.31
CA LYS A 166 -0.08 -3.93 5.82
C LYS A 166 -0.05 -4.33 7.29
N VAL A 167 0.98 -5.07 7.74
CA VAL A 167 1.10 -5.42 9.16
C VAL A 167 1.30 -4.18 10.03
N HIS A 168 2.18 -3.25 9.63
CA HIS A 168 2.36 -1.97 10.33
C HIS A 168 1.06 -1.16 10.37
N LYS A 169 0.31 -1.11 9.27
CA LYS A 169 -0.99 -0.42 9.22
C LYS A 169 -2.02 -1.02 10.18
N ILE A 170 -2.07 -2.34 10.32
CA ILE A 170 -2.95 -3.00 11.29
C ILE A 170 -2.53 -2.62 12.71
N ALA A 171 -1.24 -2.70 13.03
CA ALA A 171 -0.72 -2.33 14.35
C ALA A 171 -1.10 -0.88 14.74
N GLU A 172 -0.87 0.08 13.83
CA GLU A 172 -1.25 1.49 14.04
C GLU A 172 -2.74 1.67 14.35
N ARG A 173 -3.62 0.87 13.73
CA ARG A 173 -5.08 0.97 13.93
C ARG A 173 -5.57 0.29 15.20
N VAL A 174 -4.90 -0.77 15.66
CA VAL A 174 -5.22 -1.41 16.94
C VAL A 174 -4.97 -0.45 18.10
N GLU A 175 -3.95 0.40 18.00
CA GLU A 175 -3.66 1.42 19.00
C GLU A 175 -4.64 2.62 18.98
N VAL A 176 -5.31 2.86 17.84
CA VAL A 176 -6.24 4.00 17.66
C VAL A 176 -7.56 3.54 16.99
N PRO A 177 -8.49 2.91 17.76
CA PRO A 177 -9.66 2.22 17.21
C PRO A 177 -10.68 3.09 16.48
N ASP A 178 -10.74 4.40 16.75
CA ASP A 178 -11.72 5.32 16.15
C ASP A 178 -11.54 5.55 14.63
N ARG A 179 -10.52 4.91 14.00
CA ARG A 179 -10.22 4.99 12.56
C ARG A 179 -10.07 3.60 11.91
N LEU A 180 -10.77 2.59 12.42
CA LEU A 180 -10.70 1.22 11.92
C LEU A 180 -11.22 1.10 10.48
N VAL A 181 -10.30 1.22 9.52
CA VAL A 181 -10.45 0.64 8.18
C VAL A 181 -9.88 -0.76 8.27
N ASP A 182 -10.75 -1.77 8.36
CA ASP A 182 -10.32 -3.15 8.58
C ASP A 182 -9.70 -3.83 7.33
N ARG A 183 -9.76 -3.15 6.17
CA ARG A 183 -9.40 -3.71 4.85
C ARG A 183 -7.96 -4.20 4.75
N ASP A 184 -7.01 -3.59 5.46
CA ASP A 184 -5.60 -4.01 5.41
C ASP A 184 -5.40 -5.45 5.91
N ALA A 185 -6.21 -5.91 6.88
CA ALA A 185 -6.16 -7.29 7.36
C ALA A 185 -6.66 -8.28 6.30
N LEU A 186 -7.64 -7.89 5.49
CA LEU A 186 -8.10 -8.70 4.37
C LEU A 186 -7.09 -8.69 3.21
N ASP A 187 -6.40 -7.57 2.97
CA ASP A 187 -5.32 -7.49 1.98
C ASP A 187 -4.15 -8.45 2.31
N ILE A 188 -3.84 -8.65 3.60
CA ILE A 188 -2.89 -9.70 4.00
C ILE A 188 -3.38 -11.07 3.54
N LEU A 189 -4.64 -11.41 3.77
CA LEU A 189 -5.20 -12.68 3.32
C LEU A 189 -5.15 -12.82 1.79
N ARG A 190 -5.43 -11.74 1.04
CA ARG A 190 -5.31 -11.71 -0.43
C ARG A 190 -3.90 -12.06 -0.86
N LEU A 191 -2.89 -11.34 -0.36
CA LEU A 191 -1.49 -11.59 -0.69
C LEU A 191 -1.06 -13.02 -0.35
N ARG A 192 -1.43 -13.50 0.85
CA ARG A 192 -1.06 -14.85 1.32
C ARG A 192 -1.72 -15.98 0.52
N ARG A 193 -2.88 -15.74 -0.10
CA ARG A 193 -3.53 -16.71 -1.00
C ARG A 193 -2.98 -16.67 -2.42
N ALA A 194 -2.59 -15.49 -2.90
CA ALA A 194 -2.13 -15.29 -4.27
C ALA A 194 -0.63 -15.61 -4.45
N VAL A 195 0.18 -15.39 -3.42
CA VAL A 195 1.64 -15.47 -3.52
C VAL A 195 2.17 -16.67 -2.76
N PRO A 196 3.03 -17.52 -3.37
CA PRO A 196 3.61 -18.68 -2.70
C PRO A 196 4.35 -18.33 -1.41
N THR A 197 4.18 -19.16 -0.38
CA THR A 197 4.82 -18.96 0.93
C THR A 197 6.33 -18.83 0.85
N ASP A 198 6.99 -19.70 0.07
CA ASP A 198 8.45 -19.67 -0.08
C ASP A 198 8.94 -18.36 -0.72
N GLY A 199 8.19 -17.83 -1.70
CA GLY A 199 8.50 -16.55 -2.33
C GLY A 199 8.43 -15.39 -1.34
N LEU A 200 7.39 -15.36 -0.50
CA LEU A 200 7.25 -14.37 0.57
C LEU A 200 8.32 -14.53 1.66
N ALA A 201 8.69 -15.75 2.03
CA ALA A 201 9.75 -16.02 3.00
C ALA A 201 11.13 -15.56 2.48
N MET A 202 11.46 -15.87 1.23
CA MET A 202 12.67 -15.37 0.56
C MET A 202 12.70 -13.85 0.50
N GLY A 203 11.57 -13.22 0.16
CA GLY A 203 11.44 -11.76 0.17
C GLY A 203 11.69 -11.19 1.56
N LEU A 204 11.09 -11.76 2.62
CA LEU A 204 11.28 -11.30 4.00
C LEU A 204 12.74 -11.48 4.44
N ALA A 205 13.39 -12.59 4.07
CA ALA A 205 14.80 -12.80 4.33
C ALA A 205 15.67 -11.71 3.67
N ARG A 206 15.40 -11.39 2.40
CA ARG A 206 16.06 -10.30 1.67
C ARG A 206 15.87 -8.96 2.39
N LEU A 207 14.63 -8.61 2.71
CA LEU A 207 14.29 -7.35 3.39
C LEU A 207 14.93 -7.23 4.78
N ARG A 208 15.10 -8.34 5.53
CA ARG A 208 15.83 -8.36 6.81
C ARG A 208 17.33 -8.15 6.66
N THR A 209 17.91 -8.55 5.53
CA THR A 209 19.34 -8.35 5.29
C THR A 209 19.67 -6.96 4.74
N THR A 210 18.75 -6.31 4.04
CA THR A 210 18.92 -4.95 3.50
C THR A 210 18.73 -3.88 4.56
N GLU A 211 19.71 -2.97 4.68
CA GLU A 211 19.77 -1.97 5.76
C GLU A 211 18.50 -1.12 5.89
N VAL A 212 18.01 -0.53 4.80
CA VAL A 212 16.86 0.39 4.81
C VAL A 212 15.57 -0.27 5.32
N SER A 213 15.37 -1.57 5.08
CA SER A 213 14.15 -2.30 5.43
C SER A 213 14.27 -3.21 6.65
N ARG A 214 15.49 -3.43 7.16
CA ARG A 214 15.78 -4.47 8.17
C ARG A 214 14.93 -4.36 9.42
N THR A 215 14.94 -3.18 10.05
CA THR A 215 14.28 -2.96 11.33
C THR A 215 12.78 -3.11 11.19
N VAL A 216 12.18 -2.40 10.23
CA VAL A 216 10.72 -2.43 10.02
C VAL A 216 10.21 -3.81 9.60
N THR A 217 11.02 -4.59 8.88
CA THR A 217 10.65 -5.95 8.48
C THR A 217 10.68 -6.90 9.68
N THR A 218 11.71 -6.79 10.52
CA THR A 218 11.84 -7.61 11.73
C THR A 218 10.68 -7.31 12.68
N GLU A 219 10.39 -6.03 12.89
CA GLU A 219 9.25 -5.58 13.70
C GLU A 219 7.91 -6.07 13.11
N ALA A 220 7.71 -6.01 11.80
CA ALA A 220 6.48 -6.51 11.18
C ALA A 220 6.28 -8.03 11.40
N ILE A 221 7.35 -8.82 11.44
CA ILE A 221 7.24 -10.26 11.74
C ILE A 221 6.80 -10.46 13.19
N GLU A 222 7.34 -9.67 14.12
CA GLU A 222 6.97 -9.72 15.55
C GLU A 222 5.51 -9.27 15.76
N LEU A 223 5.14 -8.10 15.22
CA LEU A 223 3.77 -7.58 15.24
C LEU A 223 2.78 -8.59 14.65
N GLY A 224 3.12 -9.22 13.53
CA GLY A 224 2.24 -10.20 12.91
C GLY A 224 2.04 -11.46 13.77
N ARG A 225 3.03 -11.87 14.57
CA ARG A 225 2.84 -12.97 15.55
C ARG A 225 1.80 -12.61 16.60
N GLU A 226 1.72 -11.35 17.00
CA GLU A 226 0.71 -10.88 17.96
C GLU A 226 -0.66 -10.68 17.30
N LEU A 227 -0.68 -10.16 16.07
CA LEU A 227 -1.89 -9.71 15.40
C LEU A 227 -2.62 -10.80 14.60
N LEU A 228 -1.91 -11.85 14.16
CA LEU A 228 -2.41 -12.78 13.14
C LEU A 228 -2.27 -14.27 13.50
N ALA A 229 -1.63 -14.62 14.63
CA ALA A 229 -1.33 -16.01 14.97
C ALA A 229 -2.43 -16.76 15.74
N ASP A 230 -3.47 -16.05 16.22
CA ASP A 230 -4.60 -16.63 16.95
C ASP A 230 -5.92 -16.16 16.37
N THR A 231 -6.96 -17.00 16.39
CA THR A 231 -8.28 -16.64 15.84
C THR A 231 -8.95 -15.47 16.57
N ASN A 232 -8.56 -15.20 17.82
CA ASN A 232 -9.03 -14.08 18.62
C ASN A 232 -8.11 -12.85 18.52
N ALA A 233 -7.02 -12.92 17.77
CA ALA A 233 -6.10 -11.80 17.63
C ALA A 233 -6.77 -10.64 16.88
N ALA A 234 -6.36 -9.40 17.23
CA ALA A 234 -7.02 -8.20 16.73
C ALA A 234 -7.00 -8.09 15.20
N GLY A 235 -5.89 -8.45 14.55
CA GLY A 235 -5.78 -8.45 13.09
C GLY A 235 -6.67 -9.50 12.43
N VAL A 236 -6.87 -10.65 13.05
CA VAL A 236 -7.81 -11.68 12.56
C VAL A 236 -9.25 -11.19 12.66
N ALA A 237 -9.64 -10.60 13.79
CA ALA A 237 -10.95 -10.00 13.95
C ALA A 237 -11.21 -8.88 12.92
N MET A 238 -10.19 -8.06 12.61
CA MET A 238 -10.26 -7.08 11.53
C MET A 238 -10.52 -7.74 10.17
N ALA A 239 -9.78 -8.80 9.82
CA ALA A 239 -10.00 -9.50 8.55
C ALA A 239 -11.44 -10.04 8.41
N VAL A 240 -11.99 -10.60 9.50
CA VAL A 240 -13.37 -11.09 9.54
C VAL A 240 -14.38 -9.95 9.34
N ARG A 241 -14.21 -8.81 10.05
CA ARG A 241 -15.09 -7.65 9.88
C ARG A 241 -14.99 -7.06 8.47
N ALA A 242 -13.79 -6.96 7.91
CA ALA A 242 -13.55 -6.45 6.57
C ALA A 242 -14.21 -7.30 5.47
N ALA A 243 -14.32 -8.61 5.70
CA ALA A 243 -15.01 -9.50 4.77
C ALA A 243 -16.53 -9.31 4.76
N GLY A 244 -17.07 -8.73 5.83
CA GLY A 244 -18.49 -8.44 5.97
C GLY A 244 -19.37 -9.70 6.06
N PRO A 245 -20.70 -9.51 6.08
CA PRO A 245 -21.67 -10.61 6.30
C PRO A 245 -21.69 -11.67 5.20
N ALA A 246 -21.16 -11.35 4.01
CA ALA A 246 -21.09 -12.26 2.88
C ALA A 246 -19.91 -13.23 2.98
N GLY A 247 -18.91 -12.95 3.81
CA GLY A 247 -17.77 -13.82 4.07
C GLY A 247 -18.07 -14.86 5.14
N ASP A 248 -17.55 -16.07 4.97
CA ASP A 248 -17.49 -17.05 6.06
C ASP A 248 -16.39 -16.62 7.06
N GLY A 249 -16.81 -15.96 8.13
CA GLY A 249 -15.90 -15.40 9.13
C GLY A 249 -15.01 -16.45 9.81
N GLU A 250 -15.54 -17.65 10.04
CA GLU A 250 -14.76 -18.75 10.64
C GLU A 250 -13.69 -19.24 9.66
N ALA A 251 -14.06 -19.46 8.39
CA ALA A 251 -13.11 -19.84 7.36
C ALA A 251 -12.05 -18.76 7.10
N ILE A 252 -12.41 -17.48 7.19
CA ILE A 252 -11.48 -16.35 7.05
C ILE A 252 -10.50 -16.32 8.21
N ALA A 253 -10.99 -16.43 9.46
CA ALA A 253 -10.14 -16.47 10.63
C ALA A 253 -9.15 -17.63 10.58
N ALA A 254 -9.65 -18.84 10.28
CA ALA A 254 -8.82 -20.03 10.13
C ALA A 254 -7.78 -19.87 9.00
N SER A 255 -8.17 -19.27 7.86
CA SER A 255 -7.26 -19.04 6.74
C SER A 255 -6.13 -18.07 7.09
N VAL A 256 -6.44 -16.95 7.77
CA VAL A 256 -5.43 -15.97 8.18
C VAL A 256 -4.41 -16.62 9.11
N VAL A 257 -4.88 -17.32 10.15
CA VAL A 257 -4.00 -17.98 11.13
C VAL A 257 -3.15 -19.06 10.47
N ALA A 258 -3.76 -19.93 9.65
CA ALA A 258 -3.04 -21.01 8.98
C ALA A 258 -1.95 -20.47 8.05
N LEU A 259 -2.32 -19.53 7.15
CA LEU A 259 -1.40 -18.98 6.17
C LEU A 259 -0.31 -18.11 6.82
N TRP A 260 -0.62 -17.37 7.88
CA TRP A 260 0.41 -16.64 8.63
C TRP A 260 1.35 -17.59 9.34
N GLY A 261 0.81 -18.63 9.99
CA GLY A 261 1.59 -19.67 10.66
C GLY A 261 2.54 -20.41 9.71
N ASP A 262 2.09 -20.72 8.49
CA ASP A 262 2.94 -21.33 7.45
C ASP A 262 4.11 -20.43 7.06
N LEU A 263 3.86 -19.13 6.85
CA LEU A 263 4.93 -18.17 6.55
C LEU A 263 5.96 -18.13 7.65
N VAL A 264 5.48 -17.96 8.88
CA VAL A 264 6.30 -17.86 10.08
C VAL A 264 7.16 -19.10 10.32
N ARG A 265 6.67 -20.30 10.00
CA ARG A 265 7.45 -21.55 10.09
C ARG A 265 8.54 -21.66 9.03
N THR A 266 8.41 -20.91 7.94
CA THR A 266 9.33 -20.95 6.78
C THR A 266 10.48 -19.93 6.92
N LEU A 267 10.37 -18.97 7.85
CA LEU A 267 11.39 -17.95 8.15
C LEU A 267 12.52 -18.46 9.04
#